data_AF-A0A1F2V3U3-F1
#
_entry.id   AF-A0A1F2V3U3-F1
#
_cell.length_a   1.000
_cell.length_b   1.000
_cell.length_c   1.000
_cell.angle_alpha   90.00
_cell.angle_beta   90.00
_cell.angle_gamma   90.00
#
_symmetry.space_group_name_H-M   'P 1'
#
loop_
_entity.id
_entity.type
_entity.pdbx_description
1 polymer ?
#
loop_
_entity_poly.entity_id
_entity_poly.type
_entity_poly.pdbx_seq_one_letter_code
_entity_poly.pdbx_strand_id
1 'polypeptide(L)'
;MSCRKLLSEISNYLDGEIEPDARQELEEHIARCPNCWVIFDTTRKTVQIYQGCESYPLSERLHNRLQEALRKHCAESPAKQE
;
A
#
# COMPACT_ATOMS: atom_id res chain seq x y z
N MET A 1 14.99 0.38 -10.28
CA MET A 1 14.98 -1.11 -10.26
C MET A 1 14.48 -1.76 -11.56
N SER A 2 14.78 -3.06 -11.78
CA SER A 2 14.35 -3.86 -12.95
C SER A 2 13.10 -4.70 -12.66
N CYS A 3 12.38 -5.19 -13.69
CA CYS A 3 11.21 -6.06 -13.52
C CYS A 3 11.54 -7.34 -12.74
N ARG A 4 12.75 -7.88 -12.89
CA ARG A 4 13.20 -9.08 -12.16
C ARG A 4 13.36 -8.79 -10.66
N LYS A 5 13.92 -7.63 -10.32
CA LYS A 5 14.06 -7.18 -8.92
C LYS A 5 12.68 -6.88 -8.31
N LEU A 6 11.74 -6.34 -9.07
CA LEU A 6 10.35 -6.20 -8.61
C LEU A 6 9.76 -7.55 -8.24
N LEU A 7 9.88 -8.54 -9.13
CA LEU A 7 9.32 -9.88 -8.93
C LEU A 7 9.88 -10.58 -7.69
N SER A 8 11.13 -10.34 -7.30
CA SER A 8 11.69 -10.90 -6.07
C SER A 8 11.19 -10.20 -4.80
N GLU A 9 10.94 -8.89 -4.89
CA GLU A 9 10.57 -8.06 -3.73
C GLU A 9 9.06 -7.86 -3.57
N ILE A 10 8.24 -8.28 -4.53
CA ILE A 10 6.80 -7.99 -4.53
C ILE A 10 6.07 -8.60 -3.33
N SER A 11 6.49 -9.78 -2.86
CA SER A 11 5.93 -10.42 -1.66
C SER A 11 6.26 -9.60 -0.43
N ASN A 12 7.55 -9.28 -0.22
CA ASN A 12 8.03 -8.44 0.89
C ASN A 12 7.29 -7.09 0.93
N TYR A 13 7.07 -6.47 -0.24
CA TYR A 13 6.30 -5.24 -0.35
C TYR A 13 4.83 -5.40 0.09
N LEU A 14 4.16 -6.49 -0.32
CA LEU A 14 2.78 -6.77 0.05
C LEU A 14 2.62 -7.12 1.53
N ASP A 15 3.63 -7.77 2.12
CA ASP A 15 3.68 -8.13 3.54
C ASP A 15 4.11 -6.97 4.44
N GLY A 16 4.60 -5.86 3.85
CA GLY A 16 5.07 -4.67 4.57
C GLY A 16 6.50 -4.82 5.14
N GLU A 17 7.22 -5.87 4.75
CA GLU A 17 8.57 -6.22 5.18
C GLU A 17 9.63 -5.73 4.16
N ILE A 18 9.52 -4.48 3.72
CA ILE A 18 10.43 -3.89 2.73
C ILE A 18 11.05 -2.59 3.27
N GLU A 19 12.34 -2.41 3.00
CA GLU A 19 13.06 -1.19 3.38
C GLU A 19 12.49 0.06 2.67
N PRO A 20 12.47 1.25 3.32
CA PRO A 20 11.85 2.45 2.78
C PRO A 20 12.38 2.86 1.39
N ASP A 21 13.70 2.80 1.19
CA ASP A 21 14.33 3.16 -0.08
C ASP A 21 13.94 2.18 -1.21
N ALA A 22 13.89 0.89 -0.89
CA ALA A 22 13.49 -0.15 -1.83
C ALA A 22 12.00 -0.06 -2.16
N ARG A 23 11.16 0.35 -1.20
CA ARG A 23 9.74 0.61 -1.40
C ARG A 23 9.52 1.73 -2.41
N GLN A 24 10.22 2.85 -2.27
CA GLN A 24 10.09 3.97 -3.20
C GLN A 24 10.49 3.58 -4.62
N GLU A 25 11.65 2.91 -4.78
CA GLU A 25 12.07 2.39 -6.09
C GLU A 25 11.00 1.48 -6.72
N LEU A 26 10.28 0.73 -5.88
CA LEU A 26 9.27 -0.22 -6.29
C LEU A 26 7.98 0.43 -6.77
N GLU A 27 7.50 1.41 -6.01
CA GLU A 27 6.35 2.24 -6.37
C GLU A 27 6.61 3.01 -7.68
N GLU A 28 7.79 3.60 -7.85
CA GLU A 28 8.18 4.31 -9.08
C GLU A 28 8.19 3.39 -10.31
N HIS A 29 8.69 2.16 -10.17
CA HIS A 29 8.72 1.21 -11.28
C HIS A 29 7.32 0.70 -11.63
N ILE A 30 6.48 0.40 -10.63
CA ILE A 30 5.08 0.01 -10.85
C ILE A 30 4.34 1.11 -11.61
N ALA A 31 4.57 2.37 -11.28
CA ALA A 31 3.95 3.50 -11.97
C ALA A 31 4.37 3.64 -13.44
N ARG A 32 5.59 3.20 -13.79
CA ARG A 32 6.18 3.39 -15.13
C ARG A 32 6.11 2.14 -16.01
N CYS A 33 5.89 0.95 -15.44
CA CYS A 33 5.92 -0.32 -16.16
C CYS A 33 4.54 -1.02 -16.12
N PRO A 34 3.78 -1.02 -17.24
CA PRO A 34 2.47 -1.67 -17.31
C PRO A 34 2.49 -3.16 -16.95
N ASN A 35 3.53 -3.88 -17.37
CA ASN A 35 3.66 -5.32 -17.07
C ASN A 35 3.79 -5.57 -15.58
N CYS A 36 4.62 -4.78 -14.89
CA CYS A 36 4.81 -4.92 -13.45
C CYS A 36 3.60 -4.43 -12.67
N TRP A 37 2.87 -3.43 -13.17
CA TRP A 37 1.58 -3.04 -12.58
C TRP A 37 0.57 -4.18 -12.60
N VAL A 38 0.44 -4.90 -13.74
CA VAL A 38 -0.46 -6.05 -13.84
C VAL A 38 -0.05 -7.15 -12.86
N ILE A 39 1.25 -7.47 -12.77
CA ILE A 39 1.77 -8.48 -11.83
C ILE A 39 1.48 -8.06 -10.38
N PHE A 40 1.76 -6.81 -10.02
CA PHE A 40 1.46 -6.28 -8.69
C PHE A 40 -0.03 -6.36 -8.36
N ASP A 41 -0.89 -5.88 -9.26
CA ASP A 41 -2.33 -5.86 -9.05
C ASP A 41 -2.93 -7.27 -8.94
N THR A 42 -2.49 -8.20 -9.79
CA THR A 42 -2.94 -9.59 -9.74
C THR A 42 -2.47 -10.29 -8.48
N THR A 43 -1.20 -10.18 -8.09
CA THR A 43 -0.68 -10.76 -6.84
C THR A 43 -1.41 -10.18 -5.62
N ARG A 44 -1.63 -8.86 -5.57
CA ARG A 44 -2.40 -8.22 -4.48
C ARG A 44 -3.82 -8.77 -4.39
N LYS A 45 -4.51 -8.91 -5.52
CA LYS A 45 -5.87 -9.49 -5.58
C LYS A 45 -5.87 -10.96 -5.16
N THR A 46 -4.88 -11.74 -5.58
CA THR A 46 -4.73 -13.14 -5.14
C THR A 46 -4.58 -13.20 -3.63
N VAL A 47 -3.71 -12.39 -3.04
CA VAL A 47 -3.55 -12.30 -1.57
C VAL A 47 -4.87 -11.94 -0.89
N GLN A 48 -5.59 -10.94 -1.41
CA GLN A 48 -6.91 -10.54 -0.87
C GLN A 48 -7.94 -11.68 -0.91
N ILE A 49 -7.99 -12.45 -2.01
CA ILE A 49 -8.88 -13.62 -2.15
C ILE A 49 -8.53 -14.69 -1.11
N TYR A 50 -7.23 -15.00 -0.94
CA TYR A 50 -6.76 -16.00 0.03
C TYR A 50 -6.96 -15.59 1.48
N GLN A 51 -6.84 -14.30 1.78
CA GLN A 51 -7.04 -13.77 3.13
C GLN A 51 -8.51 -13.76 3.58
N GLY A 52 -9.46 -14.11 2.70
CA GLY A 52 -10.86 -14.32 3.07
C GLY A 52 -11.62 -13.06 3.52
N CYS A 53 -11.05 -11.87 3.35
CA CYS A 53 -11.65 -10.64 3.85
C CYS A 53 -12.71 -10.09 2.88
N GLU A 54 -13.96 -10.48 3.09
CA GLU A 54 -15.00 -9.45 3.06
C GLU A 54 -14.55 -8.38 4.05
N SER A 55 -14.31 -7.15 3.57
CA SER A 55 -14.00 -6.03 4.46
C SER A 55 -15.15 -5.91 5.46
N TYR A 56 -14.90 -6.26 6.72
CA TYR A 56 -15.93 -6.11 7.74
C TYR A 56 -16.26 -4.61 7.82
N PRO A 57 -17.51 -4.20 7.57
CA PRO A 57 -17.86 -2.80 7.60
C PRO A 57 -17.52 -2.25 8.99
N LEU A 58 -16.64 -1.24 9.02
CA LEU A 58 -16.37 -0.53 10.26
C LEU A 58 -17.68 0.07 10.76
N SER A 59 -17.97 -0.09 12.07
CA SER A 59 -19.13 0.59 12.64
C SER A 59 -19.04 2.09 12.38
N GLU A 60 -20.16 2.73 12.04
CA GLU A 60 -20.26 4.18 11.79
C GLU A 60 -19.57 5.00 12.89
N ARG A 61 -19.72 4.59 14.15
CA ARG A 61 -19.08 5.24 15.29
C ARG A 61 -17.56 5.20 15.22
N LEU A 62 -16.97 4.08 14.82
CA LEU A 62 -15.52 3.93 14.69
C LEU A 62 -15.01 4.71 13.48
N HIS A 63 -15.71 4.63 12.36
CA HIS A 63 -15.38 5.38 11.15
C HIS A 63 -15.33 6.89 11.41
N ASN A 64 -16.37 7.44 12.05
CA ASN A 64 -16.46 8.87 12.38
C ASN A 64 -15.34 9.31 13.33
N ARG A 65 -15.04 8.53 14.37
CA ARG A 65 -13.93 8.83 15.30
C ARG A 65 -12.57 8.81 14.61
N LEU A 66 -12.34 7.87 13.70
CA LEU A 66 -11.11 7.78 12.92
C LEU A 66 -10.96 8.97 11.97
N GLN A 67 -12.02 9.33 11.23
CA GLN A 67 -11.99 10.50 10.37
C GLN A 67 -11.72 11.79 11.15
N GLU A 68 -12.34 11.96 12.32
CA GLU A 68 -12.11 13.12 13.17
C GLU A 68 -10.66 13.18 13.68
N ALA A 69 -10.11 12.03 14.14
CA ALA A 69 -8.73 11.95 14.59
C ALA A 69 -7.73 12.23 13.45
N LEU A 70 -7.97 11.70 12.25
CA LEU A 70 -7.14 11.96 11.07
C LEU A 70 -7.20 13.43 10.67
N ARG A 71 -8.39 14.05 10.66
CA ARG A 71 -8.54 15.49 10.39
C ARG A 71 -7.78 16.35 11.40
N LYS A 72 -7.86 16.03 12.69
CA LYS A 72 -7.09 16.71 13.74
C LYS A 72 -5.59 16.55 13.51
N HIS A 73 -5.12 15.33 13.27
CA HIS A 73 -3.71 15.06 13.02
C HIS A 73 -3.17 15.78 11.75
N CYS A 74 -3.94 15.81 10.66
CA CYS A 74 -3.56 16.55 9.45
C CYS A 74 -3.62 18.08 9.63
N ALA A 75 -4.51 18.59 10.49
CA ALA A 75 -4.54 20.01 10.84
C ALA A 75 -3.38 20.40 11.78
N GLU A 76 -2.92 19.47 12.61
CA GLU A 76 -1.86 19.66 13.60
C GLU A 76 -0.46 19.34 13.06
N SER A 77 -0.34 18.50 12.02
CA SER A 77 0.90 18.31 11.26
C SER A 77 0.89 19.18 10.00
N PRO A 78 1.53 20.37 10.00
CA PRO A 78 1.96 20.95 8.75
C PRO A 78 2.89 19.93 8.10
N ALA A 79 2.64 19.63 6.83
CA ALA A 79 3.46 18.75 6.02
C ALA A 79 4.95 18.96 6.34
N LYS A 80 5.62 17.93 6.87
CA LYS A 80 7.07 17.81 6.68
C LYS A 80 7.26 17.57 5.19
N GLN A 81 7.35 18.66 4.44
CA GLN A 81 8.05 18.71 3.17
C GLN A 81 9.54 18.66 3.50
N GLU A 82 10.16 17.50 3.31
CA GLU A 82 11.58 17.34 3.02
C GLU A 82 11.72 16.34 1.87
#